data_AF-A0A5M8P7N3-F1
#
_entry.id   AF-A0A5M8P7N3-F1
#
_cell.length_a   1.000
_cell.length_b   1.000
_cell.length_c   1.000
_cell.angle_alpha   90.00
_cell.angle_beta   90.00
_cell.angle_gamma   90.00
#
_symmetry.space_group_name_H-M   'P 1'
#
loop_
_entity.id
_entity.type
_entity.pdbx_description
1 polymer ?
#
loop_
_entity_poly.entity_id
_entity_poly.type
_entity_poly.pdbx_seq_one_letter_code
_entity_poly.pdbx_strand_id
1 'polypeptide(L)'
;MGATLLLSACSATGDKNFTGNEAALPIMENIALNARNCWFKSGAKGFQAYRLAPELKSYSDRPRVLIVPYHNPGERPLLVVEARGNPARIAAYGPLMQTNLSQKISRDLLNWSGGGKKCQG
;
A
#
# COMPACT_ATOMS: atom_id res chain seq x y z
N MET A 1 25.30 -34.63 -23.01
CA MET A 1 23.89 -34.56 -22.58
C MET A 1 23.86 -33.71 -21.32
N GLY A 2 23.48 -32.43 -21.42
CA GLY A 2 23.46 -31.49 -20.30
C GLY A 2 22.02 -31.22 -19.87
N ALA A 3 21.69 -31.53 -18.62
CA ALA A 3 20.37 -31.32 -18.05
C ALA A 3 20.21 -29.87 -17.57
N THR A 4 19.36 -29.11 -18.25
CA THR A 4 19.00 -27.74 -17.87
C THR A 4 17.91 -27.79 -16.79
N LEU A 5 18.25 -27.36 -15.57
CA LEU A 5 17.30 -27.18 -14.48
C LEU A 5 16.57 -25.83 -14.64
N LEU A 6 15.27 -25.86 -14.91
CA LEU A 6 14.40 -24.67 -14.91
C LEU A 6 13.91 -24.43 -13.47
N LEU A 7 14.42 -23.39 -12.80
CA LEU A 7 13.86 -22.91 -11.53
C LEU A 7 12.63 -22.02 -11.83
N SER A 8 11.43 -22.53 -11.54
CA SER A 8 10.22 -21.70 -11.46
C SER A 8 10.31 -20.76 -10.26
N ALA A 9 10.51 -19.46 -10.50
CA ALA A 9 10.40 -18.42 -9.49
C ALA A 9 8.92 -18.24 -9.10
N CYS A 10 8.52 -18.84 -7.97
CA CYS A 10 7.21 -18.62 -7.38
C CYS A 10 7.16 -17.19 -6.81
N SER A 11 6.72 -16.22 -7.62
CA SER A 11 6.52 -14.85 -7.17
C SER A 11 5.26 -14.81 -6.32
N ALA A 12 5.41 -14.75 -5.00
CA ALA A 12 4.29 -14.60 -4.07
C ALA A 12 3.57 -13.26 -4.31
N THR A 13 2.57 -13.28 -5.19
CA THR A 13 1.53 -12.26 -5.33
C THR A 13 0.57 -12.44 -4.16
N GLY A 14 0.81 -11.70 -3.07
CA GLY A 14 0.07 -11.82 -1.83
C GLY A 14 0.34 -10.66 -0.89
N ASP A 15 -0.50 -10.56 0.13
CA ASP A 15 -0.49 -9.53 1.17
C ASP A 15 0.92 -9.25 1.68
N LYS A 16 1.24 -7.98 1.89
CA LYS A 16 2.57 -7.53 2.30
C LYS A 16 2.51 -6.93 3.68
N ASN A 17 3.49 -7.30 4.51
CA ASN A 17 3.66 -6.74 5.84
C ASN A 17 4.94 -5.90 5.88
N PHE A 18 4.86 -4.75 6.56
CA PHE A 18 5.97 -3.82 6.74
C PHE A 18 6.08 -3.46 8.22
N THR A 19 7.28 -3.11 8.66
CA THR A 19 7.50 -2.55 10.00
C THR A 19 7.85 -1.09 9.88
N GLY A 20 7.20 -0.28 10.70
CA GLY A 20 7.45 1.14 10.82
C GLY A 20 8.34 1.48 12.01
N ASN A 21 8.93 2.67 11.99
CA ASN A 21 9.85 3.13 13.04
C ASN A 21 9.15 3.89 14.19
N GLU A 22 7.84 4.10 14.08
CA GLU A 22 6.99 4.89 14.98
C GLU A 22 5.66 4.16 15.22
N ALA A 23 4.76 4.78 15.99
CA ALA A 23 3.41 4.28 16.24
C ALA A 23 2.56 4.22 14.96
N ALA A 24 1.52 3.39 14.96
CA ALA A 24 0.64 3.16 13.81
C ALA A 24 0.02 4.45 13.23
N LEU A 25 -0.48 5.37 14.08
CA LEU A 25 -1.15 6.59 13.63
C LEU A 25 -0.25 7.53 12.82
N PRO A 26 0.90 8.02 13.32
CA PRO A 26 1.75 8.95 12.57
C PRO A 26 2.26 8.33 11.26
N ILE A 27 2.53 7.03 11.23
CA ILE A 27 2.94 6.36 10.00
C ILE A 27 1.79 6.29 8.99
N MET A 28 0.57 5.97 9.43
CA MET A 28 -0.57 5.93 8.52
C MET A 28 -0.96 7.33 8.02
N GLU A 29 -0.77 8.37 8.83
CA GLU A 29 -0.87 9.76 8.38
C GLU A 29 0.16 10.07 7.28
N ASN A 30 1.42 9.67 7.49
CA ASN A 30 2.47 9.83 6.48
C ASN A 30 2.14 9.04 5.20
N ILE A 31 1.69 7.79 5.31
CA ILE A 31 1.28 6.97 4.16
C ILE A 31 0.11 7.62 3.42
N ALA A 32 -0.92 8.10 4.12
CA ALA A 32 -2.07 8.75 3.51
C ALA A 32 -1.66 10.02 2.73
N LEU A 33 -0.82 10.86 3.33
CA LEU A 33 -0.32 12.08 2.70
C LEU A 33 0.49 11.78 1.44
N ASN A 34 1.41 10.83 1.51
CA ASN A 34 2.25 10.46 0.38
C ASN A 34 1.47 9.72 -0.71
N ALA A 35 0.57 8.80 -0.37
CA ALA A 35 -0.31 8.16 -1.34
C ALA A 35 -1.14 9.19 -2.11
N ARG A 36 -1.75 10.17 -1.41
CA ARG A 36 -2.48 11.27 -2.06
C ARG A 36 -1.60 12.02 -3.05
N ASN A 37 -0.39 12.40 -2.64
CA ASN A 37 0.48 13.24 -3.44
C ASN A 37 1.10 12.47 -4.62
N CYS A 38 1.57 11.25 -4.37
CA CYS A 38 2.40 10.49 -5.28
C CYS A 38 1.67 9.50 -6.17
N TRP A 39 0.46 9.06 -5.78
CA TRP A 39 -0.36 8.21 -6.64
C TRP A 39 -1.42 9.03 -7.38
N PHE A 40 -2.10 9.93 -6.67
CA PHE A 40 -3.28 10.60 -7.21
C PHE A 40 -2.98 12.01 -7.73
N LYS A 41 -2.35 12.88 -6.93
CA LYS A 41 -2.08 14.28 -7.34
C LYS A 41 -1.08 14.36 -8.50
N SER A 42 -0.08 13.48 -8.52
CA SER A 42 0.90 13.38 -9.61
C SER A 42 0.38 12.63 -10.85
N GLY A 43 -0.77 11.95 -10.77
CA GLY A 43 -1.31 11.14 -11.85
C GLY A 43 -0.50 9.88 -12.16
N ALA A 44 -0.01 9.17 -11.13
CA ALA A 44 0.82 7.97 -11.34
C ALA A 44 0.10 6.91 -12.18
N LYS A 45 0.84 6.30 -13.11
CA LYS A 45 0.30 5.28 -14.02
C LYS A 45 -0.29 4.11 -13.24
N GLY A 46 -1.53 3.77 -13.58
CA GLY A 46 -2.31 2.69 -12.98
C GLY A 46 -3.14 3.10 -11.77
N PHE A 47 -3.04 4.34 -11.27
CA PHE A 47 -3.89 4.83 -10.17
C PHE A 47 -5.07 5.70 -10.64
N GLN A 48 -5.15 6.05 -11.93
CA GLN A 48 -6.13 7.01 -12.45
C GLN A 48 -7.59 6.53 -12.34
N ALA A 49 -7.83 5.21 -12.34
CA ALA A 49 -9.16 4.64 -12.19
C ALA A 49 -9.65 4.56 -10.74
N TYR A 50 -8.83 5.00 -9.79
CA TYR A 50 -9.07 4.84 -8.36
C TYR A 50 -9.00 6.17 -7.62
N ARG A 51 -9.39 6.15 -6.36
CA ARG A 51 -9.21 7.28 -5.43
C ARG A 51 -8.85 6.80 -4.03
N LEU A 52 -8.22 7.69 -3.28
CA LEU A 52 -7.85 7.49 -1.89
C LEU A 52 -9.03 7.81 -0.96
N ALA A 53 -9.29 6.94 0.00
CA ALA A 53 -10.20 7.15 1.11
C ALA A 53 -9.46 6.90 2.44
N PRO A 54 -8.96 7.96 3.11
CA PRO A 54 -8.30 7.83 4.41
C PRO A 54 -9.32 7.63 5.53
N GLU A 55 -9.13 6.58 6.33
CA GLU A 55 -9.92 6.27 7.52
C GLU A 55 -8.97 6.21 8.74
N LEU A 56 -8.37 7.37 9.03
CA LEU A 56 -7.36 7.51 10.09
C LEU A 56 -7.97 7.74 11.47
N LYS A 57 -9.24 8.17 11.53
CA LYS A 57 -9.99 8.25 12.79
C LYS A 57 -10.41 6.86 13.21
N SER A 58 -9.86 6.37 14.33
CA SER A 58 -10.15 5.03 14.81
C SER A 58 -10.35 5.09 16.32
N TYR A 59 -11.59 4.88 16.76
CA TYR A 59 -11.90 4.41 18.12
C TYR A 59 -11.37 2.97 18.36
N SER A 60 -10.70 2.38 17.37
CA SER A 60 -10.33 0.96 17.29
C SER A 60 -8.83 0.70 17.14
N ASP A 61 -7.97 1.68 17.46
CA ASP A 61 -6.49 1.56 17.46
C ASP A 61 -5.86 1.03 16.15
N ARG A 62 -6.61 1.10 15.04
CA ARG A 62 -6.23 0.55 13.74
C ARG A 62 -6.55 1.55 12.64
N PRO A 63 -5.69 2.56 12.43
CA PRO A 63 -5.83 3.48 11.31
C PRO A 63 -5.66 2.73 9.99
N ARG A 64 -6.48 3.10 8.99
CA ARG A 64 -6.45 2.47 7.67
C ARG A 64 -6.56 3.50 6.55
N VAL A 65 -6.05 3.13 5.39
CA VAL A 65 -6.11 3.88 4.14
C VAL A 65 -6.63 2.94 3.07
N LEU A 66 -7.68 3.37 2.39
CA LEU A 66 -8.36 2.57 1.38
C LEU A 66 -8.12 3.16 -0.01
N ILE A 67 -8.01 2.28 -1.00
CA ILE A 67 -8.10 2.65 -2.42
C ILE A 67 -9.37 2.03 -2.97
N VAL A 68 -10.24 2.88 -3.50
CA VAL A 68 -11.58 2.51 -3.99
C VAL A 68 -11.75 2.92 -5.46
N PRO A 69 -12.70 2.34 -6.20
CA PRO A 69 -13.04 2.80 -7.54
C PRO A 69 -13.35 4.31 -7.56
N TYR A 70 -12.88 5.02 -8.58
CA TYR A 70 -13.08 6.47 -8.65
C TYR A 70 -14.57 6.84 -8.73
N HIS A 71 -15.32 6.15 -9.58
CA HIS A 71 -16.73 6.41 -9.87
C HIS A 71 -17.69 5.76 -8.86
N ASN A 72 -17.25 4.76 -8.10
CA ASN A 72 -18.09 4.09 -7.10
C ASN A 72 -17.33 3.89 -5.78
N PRO A 73 -17.13 4.95 -4.98
CA PRO A 73 -16.34 4.88 -3.75
C PRO A 73 -16.99 4.06 -2.63
N GLY A 74 -18.29 3.74 -2.73
CA GLY A 74 -19.00 2.88 -1.78
C GLY A 74 -18.81 1.38 -2.01
N GLU A 75 -18.18 0.99 -3.12
CA GLU A 75 -17.81 -0.41 -3.37
C GLU A 75 -16.69 -0.90 -2.45
N ARG A 76 -16.49 -2.22 -2.46
CA ARG A 76 -15.42 -2.88 -1.72
C ARG A 76 -14.05 -2.27 -2.08
N PRO A 77 -13.21 -1.94 -1.08
CA PRO A 77 -11.85 -1.46 -1.33
C PRO A 77 -11.02 -2.45 -2.16
N LEU A 78 -10.25 -1.90 -3.11
CA LEU A 78 -9.33 -2.62 -3.98
C LEU A 78 -7.92 -2.73 -3.38
N LEU A 79 -7.58 -1.83 -2.47
CA LEU A 79 -6.41 -1.92 -1.60
C LEU A 79 -6.81 -1.43 -0.22
N VAL A 80 -6.41 -2.19 0.79
CA VAL A 80 -6.46 -1.80 2.19
C VAL A 80 -5.03 -1.75 2.69
N VAL A 81 -4.65 -0.61 3.28
CA VAL A 81 -3.42 -0.47 4.04
C VAL A 81 -3.80 -0.10 5.46
N GLU A 82 -3.40 -0.91 6.44
CA GLU A 82 -3.70 -0.65 7.84
C GLU A 82 -2.47 -0.88 8.71
N ALA A 83 -2.43 -0.23 9.86
CA ALA A 83 -1.36 -0.41 10.82
C ALA A 83 -1.86 -0.59 12.25
N ARG A 84 -1.07 -1.27 13.07
CA ARG A 84 -1.31 -1.48 14.50
C ARG A 84 -0.03 -1.43 15.32
N GLY A 85 -0.16 -1.04 16.59
CA GLY A 85 0.92 -1.10 17.58
C GLY A 85 1.96 0.02 17.48
N ASN A 86 2.99 -0.13 18.32
CA ASN A 86 4.17 0.72 18.39
C ASN A 86 5.38 -0.17 18.80
N PRO A 87 6.34 -0.46 17.90
CA PRO A 87 6.44 0.02 16.53
C PRO A 87 5.31 -0.51 15.63
N ALA A 88 4.92 0.27 14.63
CA ALA A 88 3.80 -0.05 13.76
C ALA A 88 4.07 -1.31 12.93
N ARG A 89 3.09 -2.21 12.92
CA ARG A 89 3.00 -3.32 11.96
C ARG A 89 1.97 -2.94 10.91
N ILE A 90 2.42 -2.81 9.67
CA ILE A 90 1.61 -2.36 8.54
C ILE A 90 1.28 -3.58 7.70
N ALA A 91 0.02 -3.72 7.30
CA ALA A 91 -0.43 -4.73 6.35
C ALA A 91 -1.04 -4.06 5.12
N ALA A 92 -0.72 -4.57 3.94
CA ALA A 92 -1.30 -4.15 2.66
C ALA A 92 -1.85 -5.35 1.91
N TYR A 93 -3.14 -5.30 1.59
CA TYR A 93 -3.87 -6.42 0.98
C TYR A 93 -5.00 -5.96 0.07
N GLY A 94 -5.50 -6.87 -0.77
CA GLY A 94 -6.61 -6.64 -1.69
C GLY A 94 -6.25 -6.80 -3.18
N PRO A 95 -7.24 -6.66 -4.08
CA PRO A 95 -7.07 -6.87 -5.52
C PRO A 95 -5.85 -6.18 -6.15
N LEU A 96 -5.52 -4.94 -5.78
CA LEU A 96 -4.36 -4.24 -6.35
C LEU A 96 -3.03 -4.91 -6.04
N MET A 97 -2.92 -5.66 -4.93
CA MET A 97 -1.73 -6.43 -4.57
C MET A 97 -1.54 -7.69 -5.42
N GLN A 98 -2.52 -8.05 -6.25
CA GLN A 98 -2.46 -9.15 -7.20
C GLN A 98 -2.19 -8.67 -8.63
N THR A 99 -2.06 -7.36 -8.84
CA THR A 99 -1.78 -6.77 -10.15
C THR A 99 -0.29 -6.41 -10.31
N ASN A 100 0.07 -5.89 -11.49
CA ASN A 100 1.38 -5.30 -11.74
C ASN A 100 1.70 -4.07 -10.85
N LEU A 101 0.70 -3.46 -10.19
CA LEU A 101 0.90 -2.36 -9.24
C LEU A 101 1.48 -2.81 -7.90
N SER A 102 1.37 -4.09 -7.56
CA SER A 102 1.80 -4.64 -6.27
C SER A 102 3.23 -4.28 -5.89
N GLN A 103 4.16 -4.34 -6.85
CA GLN A 103 5.57 -3.98 -6.63
C GLN A 103 5.73 -2.48 -6.35
N LYS A 104 5.04 -1.63 -7.10
CA LYS A 104 5.08 -0.18 -6.89
C LYS A 104 4.50 0.19 -5.52
N ILE A 105 3.32 -0.34 -5.20
CA ILE A 105 2.65 -0.15 -3.91
C ILE A 105 3.60 -0.56 -2.77
N SER A 106 4.21 -1.75 -2.87
CA SER A 106 5.09 -2.26 -1.82
C SER A 106 6.33 -1.39 -1.61
N ARG A 107 6.97 -0.93 -2.70
CA ARG A 107 8.15 -0.06 -2.63
C ARG A 107 7.81 1.30 -2.01
N ASP A 108 6.70 1.89 -2.43
CA ASP A 108 6.23 3.16 -1.90
C ASP A 108 5.89 3.06 -0.41
N LEU A 109 5.15 2.01 -0.01
CA LEU A 109 4.81 1.77 1.39
C LEU A 109 6.03 1.54 2.28
N LEU A 110 7.02 0.76 1.82
CA LEU A 110 8.27 0.54 2.54
C LEU A 110 9.05 1.85 2.76
N ASN A 111 9.08 2.71 1.75
CA ASN A 111 9.74 4.02 1.85
C ASN A 111 9.00 4.96 2.80
N TRP A 112 7.66 5.02 2.71
CA TRP A 112 6.85 5.90 3.54
C TRP A 112 6.74 5.41 4.99
N SER A 113 6.82 4.11 5.25
CA SER A 113 6.91 3.56 6.61
C SER A 113 8.22 3.90 7.31
N GLY A 114 9.29 4.15 6.54
CA GLY A 114 10.58 4.64 7.02
C GLY A 114 10.70 6.17 7.10
N GLY A 115 9.61 6.93 6.88
CA GLY A 115 9.61 8.40 6.91
C GLY A 115 9.98 9.09 5.59
N GLY A 116 10.18 8.34 4.51
CA GLY A 116 10.37 8.87 3.17
C GLY A 116 9.15 9.67 2.70
N LYS A 117 9.38 10.76 1.95
CA LYS A 117 8.34 11.68 1.44
C LYS A 117 8.33 11.83 -0.09
N LYS A 118 9.23 11.15 -0.77
CA LYS A 118 9.41 11.27 -2.23
C LYS A 118 8.53 10.25 -2.95
N CYS A 119 7.99 10.68 -4.09
CA CYS A 119 7.32 9.78 -5.02
C CYS A 119 8.36 8.93 -5.73
N GLN A 120 8.23 7.61 -5.68
CA GLN A 120 9.08 6.74 -6.49
C GLN A 120 8.47 6.63 -7.89
N GLY A 121 9.30 6.90 -8.89
CA GLY A 121 8.97 6.80 -10.32
C GLY A 121 8.70 5.37 -10.78
#